data_AF-A0A1F9Z2B9-F1
#
_entry.id   AF-A0A1F9Z2B9-F1
#
_cell.length_a   1.000
_cell.length_b   1.000
_cell.length_c   1.000
_cell.angle_alpha   90.00
_cell.angle_beta   90.00
_cell.angle_gamma   90.00
#
_symmetry.space_group_name_H-M   'P 1'
#
loop_
_entity.id
_entity.type
_entity.pdbx_description
1 polymer ?
#
loop_
_entity_poly.entity_id
_entity_poly.type
_entity_poly.pdbx_seq_one_letter_code
_entity_poly.pdbx_strand_id
1 'polypeptide(L)'
;MAGLLSRAWLRVLAACAALLLVAFGVMVLTFGAYGLLLYAAVIVLVGVWNAWVAVAWIQSWRRRSPHPSPDSVVALGLASGFVVVAWSVLMPSLFTGGKAVLLLAYAIALGETIVVVWRSGVRGKRDLLLPFYNAAGTAFLATWALQESGGDVGPLGLLVHALTRDVATFQTLHFYPLAGFLPIFLFPPVLAKPKAFRPRAAAAAIPEYHSPAISRRRLVARGARVVSRAVGLWSIYTVVVLLVFAVPSLQAISGFHALPAPGDAAYAIDENLTFAVVLGSLTDVVAPPPNYQDLVRREVLLAARLRVDAVRFDVKTELLESPEGLAALDWAIAELRGQGFRIILSPFGRDAWAAVKPTFESLNGTIHDDAVRLAQRYHPEWLFPFFEPNGQVQINLGRAMPTSAWVGAIEATAADVKAASATTRVLVEVADGPQGPELFDALLRASADVDAVGFDLYPGSAGDLSRIDAYDALARAAPGKEFWISEFGMETVQFGEEAQARFIASIVSGATIRWSVSGLCLWALEDGTGLGMSPYLLSGLGIVTYAGRLKPGFLAYESAIAVVSNATFSG
;
A
#
# COMPACT_ATOMS: atom_id res chain seq x y z
N MET A 1 -28.33 -37.08 -15.59
CA MET A 1 -28.10 -35.72 -15.05
C MET A 1 -27.32 -34.79 -16.00
N ALA A 2 -27.42 -34.97 -17.33
CA ALA A 2 -26.65 -34.17 -18.32
C ALA A 2 -27.52 -33.13 -19.09
N GLY A 3 -28.52 -32.54 -18.42
CA GLY A 3 -29.58 -31.77 -19.10
C GLY A 3 -29.93 -30.39 -18.54
N LEU A 4 -29.06 -29.77 -17.73
CA LEU A 4 -29.39 -28.51 -17.06
C LEU A 4 -28.28 -27.44 -17.11
N LEU A 5 -27.67 -27.25 -18.28
CA LEU A 5 -27.07 -25.96 -18.61
C LEU A 5 -27.82 -25.42 -19.82
N SER A 6 -28.79 -24.55 -19.55
CA SER A 6 -29.55 -23.89 -20.60
C SER A 6 -28.61 -23.14 -21.54
N ARG A 7 -28.98 -22.98 -22.82
CA ARG A 7 -28.21 -22.19 -23.79
C ARG A 7 -27.89 -20.76 -23.29
N ALA A 8 -28.63 -20.25 -22.31
CA ALA A 8 -28.33 -18.98 -21.64
C ALA A 8 -27.08 -19.09 -20.75
N TRP A 9 -26.93 -20.16 -19.98
CA TRP A 9 -25.74 -20.40 -19.15
C TRP A 9 -24.48 -20.63 -20.00
N LEU A 10 -24.58 -21.36 -21.11
CA LEU A 10 -23.46 -21.51 -22.05
C LEU A 10 -23.04 -20.17 -22.67
N ARG A 11 -23.98 -19.26 -22.92
CA ARG A 11 -23.67 -17.89 -23.41
C ARG A 11 -23.05 -17.01 -22.32
N VAL A 12 -23.46 -17.18 -21.07
CA VAL A 12 -22.85 -16.49 -19.92
C VAL A 12 -21.42 -17.00 -19.72
N LEU A 13 -21.21 -18.32 -19.71
CA LEU A 13 -19.88 -18.93 -19.58
C LEU A 13 -18.96 -18.55 -20.75
N ALA A 14 -19.46 -18.55 -21.99
CA ALA A 14 -18.69 -18.10 -23.15
C ALA A 14 -18.36 -16.60 -23.09
N ALA A 15 -19.27 -15.76 -22.58
CA ALA A 15 -19.01 -14.34 -22.36
C ALA A 15 -17.99 -14.11 -21.24
N CYS A 16 -18.06 -14.88 -20.14
CA CYS A 16 -17.07 -14.85 -19.06
C CYS A 16 -15.70 -15.33 -19.55
N ALA A 17 -15.62 -16.41 -20.33
CA ALA A 17 -14.37 -16.90 -20.91
C ALA A 17 -13.77 -15.91 -21.91
N ALA A 18 -14.59 -15.28 -22.76
CA ALA A 18 -14.14 -14.22 -23.65
C ALA A 18 -13.69 -12.95 -22.90
N LEU A 19 -14.38 -12.58 -21.82
CA LEU A 19 -13.99 -11.47 -20.95
C LEU A 19 -12.69 -11.77 -20.20
N LEU A 20 -12.46 -13.02 -19.77
CA LEU A 20 -11.19 -13.46 -19.17
C LEU A 20 -10.04 -13.40 -20.17
N LEU A 21 -10.24 -13.85 -21.42
CA LEU A 21 -9.23 -13.76 -22.47
C LEU A 21 -8.93 -12.31 -22.89
N VAL A 22 -9.95 -11.45 -22.92
CA VAL A 22 -9.77 -10.00 -23.17
C VAL A 22 -9.10 -9.32 -21.99
N ALA A 23 -9.46 -9.65 -20.75
CA ALA A 23 -8.79 -9.14 -19.56
C ALA A 23 -7.32 -9.57 -19.50
N PHE A 24 -7.04 -10.83 -19.85
CA PHE A 24 -5.68 -11.35 -20.00
C PHE A 24 -4.91 -10.62 -21.12
N GLY A 25 -5.53 -10.41 -22.28
CA GLY A 25 -4.94 -9.66 -23.39
C GLY A 25 -4.70 -8.18 -23.05
N VAL A 26 -5.62 -7.53 -22.34
CA VAL A 26 -5.46 -6.15 -21.85
C VAL A 26 -4.34 -6.11 -20.82
N MET A 27 -4.32 -7.02 -19.85
CA MET A 27 -3.26 -7.14 -18.85
C MET A 27 -1.88 -7.25 -19.50
N VAL A 28 -1.74 -8.08 -20.54
CA VAL A 28 -0.49 -8.22 -21.32
C VAL A 28 -0.14 -6.95 -22.10
N LEU A 29 -1.14 -6.20 -22.58
CA LEU A 29 -0.93 -4.96 -23.36
C LEU A 29 -0.78 -3.69 -22.50
N THR A 30 -1.20 -3.71 -21.23
CA THR A 30 -1.07 -2.59 -20.28
C THR A 30 0.31 -2.49 -19.65
N PHE A 31 1.19 -3.49 -19.85
CA PHE A 31 2.61 -3.34 -19.51
C PHE A 31 3.33 -2.51 -20.60
N GLY A 32 3.79 -1.29 -20.24
CA GLY A 32 4.64 -0.44 -21.09
C GLY A 32 3.93 0.65 -21.90
N ALA A 33 4.56 1.11 -22.99
CA ALA A 33 4.18 2.31 -23.76
C ALA A 33 2.74 2.32 -24.31
N TYR A 34 2.15 1.14 -24.56
CA TYR A 34 0.76 1.02 -25.00
C TYR A 34 -0.26 1.35 -23.89
N GLY A 35 0.07 1.05 -22.63
CA GLY A 35 -0.70 1.51 -21.47
C GLY A 35 -0.73 3.03 -21.34
N LEU A 36 0.39 3.69 -21.66
CA LEU A 36 0.53 5.16 -21.69
C LEU A 36 -0.29 5.82 -22.81
N LEU A 37 -0.34 5.23 -24.01
CA LEU A 37 -1.16 5.73 -25.11
C LEU A 37 -2.66 5.53 -24.85
N LEU A 38 -3.04 4.38 -24.27
CA LEU A 38 -4.41 4.13 -23.83
C LEU A 38 -4.81 5.11 -22.72
N TYR A 39 -3.91 5.40 -21.78
CA TYR A 39 -4.07 6.41 -20.73
C TYR A 39 -4.35 7.81 -21.29
N ALA A 40 -3.53 8.31 -22.22
CA ALA A 40 -3.74 9.61 -22.86
C ALA A 40 -5.09 9.67 -23.61
N ALA A 41 -5.46 8.58 -24.30
CA ALA A 41 -6.73 8.51 -25.00
C ALA A 41 -7.94 8.56 -24.07
N VAL A 42 -7.89 7.87 -22.91
CA VAL A 42 -8.99 7.85 -21.94
C VAL A 42 -9.13 9.20 -21.23
N ILE A 43 -8.03 9.88 -20.86
CA ILE A 43 -8.09 11.25 -20.29
C ILE A 43 -8.75 12.22 -21.25
N VAL A 44 -8.34 12.22 -22.52
CA VAL A 44 -8.95 13.08 -23.54
C VAL A 44 -10.43 12.75 -23.70
N LEU A 45 -10.80 11.46 -23.75
CA LEU A 45 -12.19 11.03 -23.85
C LEU A 45 -13.06 11.49 -22.67
N VAL A 46 -12.55 11.43 -21.44
CA VAL A 46 -13.30 11.82 -20.24
C VAL A 46 -13.33 13.34 -20.04
N GLY A 47 -12.23 14.05 -20.34
CA GLY A 47 -12.22 15.52 -20.36
C GLY A 47 -13.26 16.08 -21.36
N VAL A 48 -13.30 15.50 -22.56
CA VAL A 48 -14.31 15.82 -23.58
C VAL A 48 -15.73 15.46 -23.10
N TRP A 49 -15.90 14.36 -22.36
CA TRP A 49 -17.19 13.98 -21.77
C TRP A 49 -17.70 14.99 -20.74
N ASN A 50 -16.87 15.39 -19.80
CA ASN A 50 -17.25 16.33 -18.75
C ASN A 50 -17.56 17.71 -19.32
N ALA A 51 -16.73 18.19 -20.25
CA ALA A 51 -17.01 19.42 -21.00
C ALA A 51 -18.35 19.29 -21.77
N TRP A 52 -18.63 18.12 -22.35
CA TRP A 52 -19.89 17.87 -23.03
C TRP A 52 -21.10 17.85 -22.10
N VAL A 53 -21.01 17.19 -20.94
CA VAL A 53 -22.07 17.17 -19.92
C VAL A 53 -22.36 18.58 -19.44
N ALA A 54 -21.32 19.38 -19.16
CA ALA A 54 -21.45 20.78 -18.78
C ALA A 54 -22.15 21.60 -19.88
N VAL A 55 -21.71 21.48 -21.14
CA VAL A 55 -22.33 22.19 -22.27
C VAL A 55 -23.77 21.73 -22.51
N ALA A 56 -24.05 20.42 -22.44
CA ALA A 56 -25.38 19.87 -22.62
C ALA A 56 -26.35 20.29 -21.50
N TRP A 57 -25.82 20.48 -20.28
CA TRP A 57 -26.55 21.01 -19.15
C TRP A 57 -26.81 22.52 -19.31
N ILE A 58 -25.80 23.33 -19.67
CA ILE A 58 -25.96 24.76 -19.99
C ILE A 58 -27.00 24.98 -21.11
N GLN A 59 -26.97 24.12 -22.14
CA GLN A 59 -27.93 24.20 -23.25
C GLN A 59 -29.34 23.71 -22.88
N SER A 60 -29.45 22.80 -21.91
CA SER A 60 -30.72 22.37 -21.32
C SER A 60 -31.31 23.46 -20.43
N TRP A 61 -30.47 24.16 -19.68
CA TRP A 61 -30.78 25.31 -18.84
C TRP A 61 -31.32 26.48 -19.66
N ARG A 62 -30.64 26.87 -20.75
CA ARG A 62 -31.10 27.92 -21.69
C ARG A 62 -32.48 27.64 -22.33
N ARG A 63 -32.97 26.40 -22.29
CA ARG A 63 -34.21 25.99 -22.95
C ARG A 63 -35.39 25.76 -22.01
N ARG A 64 -35.22 25.82 -20.68
CA ARG A 64 -36.25 25.34 -19.73
C ARG A 64 -36.92 26.36 -18.79
N SER A 65 -36.52 27.63 -18.71
CA SER A 65 -37.40 28.76 -18.28
C SER A 65 -36.65 30.09 -18.08
N PRO A 66 -37.36 31.26 -18.08
CA PRO A 66 -36.75 32.59 -18.08
C PRO A 66 -36.19 33.12 -16.74
N HIS A 67 -36.52 32.54 -15.57
CA HIS A 67 -36.05 33.08 -14.29
C HIS A 67 -35.82 32.02 -13.19
N PRO A 68 -34.68 31.33 -13.17
CA PRO A 68 -33.97 31.04 -11.93
C PRO A 68 -33.16 32.28 -11.54
N SER A 69 -33.09 32.65 -10.25
CA SER A 69 -32.26 33.78 -9.84
C SER A 69 -30.81 33.52 -10.27
N PRO A 70 -30.13 34.51 -10.89
CA PRO A 70 -28.76 34.37 -11.39
C PRO A 70 -27.79 33.80 -10.34
N ASP A 71 -28.06 34.08 -9.07
CA ASP A 71 -27.19 33.79 -7.94
C ASP A 71 -27.07 32.30 -7.61
N SER A 72 -28.14 31.51 -7.76
CA SER A 72 -28.12 30.07 -7.44
C SER A 72 -27.43 29.24 -8.52
N VAL A 73 -27.39 29.74 -9.76
CA VAL A 73 -26.79 29.08 -10.93
C VAL A 73 -25.31 29.42 -11.07
N VAL A 74 -24.95 30.68 -10.82
CA VAL A 74 -23.54 31.09 -10.65
C VAL A 74 -22.96 30.41 -9.41
N ALA A 75 -23.71 30.29 -8.31
CA ALA A 75 -23.27 29.53 -7.13
C ALA A 75 -23.04 28.05 -7.42
N LEU A 76 -23.86 27.36 -8.23
CA LEU A 76 -23.66 25.93 -8.51
C LEU A 76 -22.54 25.67 -9.53
N GLY A 77 -22.38 26.54 -10.53
CA GLY A 77 -21.28 26.49 -11.50
C GLY A 77 -19.94 26.86 -10.88
N LEU A 78 -19.92 27.90 -10.03
CA LEU A 78 -18.78 28.22 -9.19
C LEU A 78 -18.57 27.15 -8.12
N ALA A 79 -19.60 26.53 -7.55
CA ALA A 79 -19.42 25.42 -6.60
C ALA A 79 -18.87 24.17 -7.27
N SER A 80 -19.22 23.86 -8.52
CA SER A 80 -18.65 22.70 -9.23
C SER A 80 -17.25 22.99 -9.78
N GLY A 81 -16.98 24.21 -10.26
CA GLY A 81 -15.64 24.67 -10.63
C GLY A 81 -14.71 24.84 -9.43
N PHE A 82 -15.22 25.36 -8.31
CA PHE A 82 -14.56 25.44 -7.02
C PHE A 82 -14.43 24.03 -6.42
N VAL A 83 -15.40 23.13 -6.55
CA VAL A 83 -15.19 21.74 -6.17
C VAL A 83 -14.07 21.16 -7.01
N VAL A 84 -13.94 21.41 -8.31
CA VAL A 84 -12.79 20.88 -9.09
C VAL A 84 -11.46 21.56 -8.74
N VAL A 85 -11.43 22.89 -8.58
CA VAL A 85 -10.20 23.66 -8.29
C VAL A 85 -9.80 23.53 -6.82
N ALA A 86 -10.74 23.71 -5.90
CA ALA A 86 -10.56 23.39 -4.49
C ALA A 86 -10.35 21.89 -4.30
N TRP A 87 -10.80 20.97 -5.14
CA TRP A 87 -10.36 19.56 -5.06
C TRP A 87 -8.91 19.38 -5.48
N SER A 88 -8.46 20.04 -6.56
CA SER A 88 -7.05 20.05 -6.95
C SER A 88 -6.14 20.73 -5.92
N VAL A 89 -6.67 21.63 -5.09
CA VAL A 89 -5.94 22.40 -4.06
C VAL A 89 -6.13 21.83 -2.63
N LEU A 90 -7.27 21.20 -2.33
CA LEU A 90 -7.66 20.55 -1.05
C LEU A 90 -7.50 19.03 -1.08
N MET A 91 -7.06 18.44 -2.19
CA MET A 91 -6.58 17.05 -2.25
C MET A 91 -5.72 16.70 -1.02
N PRO A 92 -4.75 17.53 -0.57
CA PRO A 92 -4.00 17.26 0.65
C PRO A 92 -4.85 17.15 1.93
N SER A 93 -5.95 17.90 2.02
CA SER A 93 -6.82 17.99 3.21
C SER A 93 -7.97 16.97 3.21
N LEU A 94 -8.35 16.43 2.05
CA LEU A 94 -9.41 15.43 1.92
C LEU A 94 -8.98 14.02 2.30
N PHE A 95 -7.67 13.72 2.33
CA PHE A 95 -7.18 12.42 2.80
C PHE A 95 -7.20 12.26 4.32
N THR A 96 -7.32 13.34 5.07
CA THR A 96 -7.46 13.32 6.55
C THR A 96 -8.90 13.56 7.04
N GLY A 97 -9.84 14.00 6.18
CA GLY A 97 -11.25 14.22 6.57
C GLY A 97 -12.33 14.16 5.48
N GLY A 98 -11.98 13.98 4.20
CA GLY A 98 -12.89 14.02 3.05
C GLY A 98 -13.58 12.71 2.70
N LYS A 99 -13.17 11.59 3.31
CA LYS A 99 -13.63 10.24 2.95
C LYS A 99 -15.10 10.01 3.31
N ALA A 100 -15.58 10.58 4.42
CA ALA A 100 -16.98 10.52 4.81
C ALA A 100 -17.90 11.21 3.78
N VAL A 101 -17.45 12.32 3.19
CA VAL A 101 -18.18 13.04 2.14
C VAL A 101 -18.25 12.20 0.85
N LEU A 102 -17.14 11.56 0.48
CA LEU A 102 -17.08 10.65 -0.65
C LEU A 102 -17.96 9.41 -0.45
N LEU A 103 -17.93 8.80 0.74
CA LEU A 103 -18.77 7.69 1.12
C LEU A 103 -20.25 8.06 0.99
N LEU A 104 -20.64 9.22 1.53
CA LEU A 104 -22.01 9.72 1.44
C LEU A 104 -22.43 9.98 -0.01
N ALA A 105 -21.56 10.56 -0.83
CA ALA A 105 -21.83 10.78 -2.25
C ALA A 105 -22.06 9.46 -3.00
N TYR A 106 -21.24 8.44 -2.71
CA TYR A 106 -21.40 7.10 -3.26
C TYR A 106 -22.67 6.39 -2.83
N ALA A 107 -23.03 6.49 -1.54
CA ALA A 107 -24.26 5.93 -0.99
C ALA A 107 -25.51 6.58 -1.61
N ILE A 108 -25.52 7.91 -1.74
CA ILE A 108 -26.61 8.65 -2.41
C ILE A 108 -26.75 8.19 -3.85
N ALA A 109 -25.64 8.09 -4.57
CA ALA A 109 -25.67 7.67 -5.97
C ALA A 109 -26.06 6.19 -6.16
N LEU A 110 -25.71 5.31 -5.22
CA LEU A 110 -26.20 3.94 -5.20
C LEU A 110 -27.72 3.93 -5.03
N GLY A 111 -28.25 4.71 -4.09
CA GLY A 111 -29.69 4.87 -3.90
C GLY A 111 -30.40 5.38 -5.17
N GLU A 112 -29.84 6.41 -5.82
CA GLU A 112 -30.39 6.94 -7.07
C GLU A 112 -30.34 5.94 -8.22
N THR A 113 -29.24 5.22 -8.42
CA THR A 113 -29.16 4.23 -9.52
C THR A 113 -30.08 3.04 -9.28
N ILE A 114 -30.27 2.61 -8.03
CA ILE A 114 -31.28 1.59 -7.67
C ILE A 114 -32.69 2.08 -8.02
N VAL A 115 -33.06 3.30 -7.62
CA VAL A 115 -34.39 3.89 -7.92
C VAL A 115 -34.60 4.03 -9.42
N VAL A 116 -33.59 4.47 -10.17
CA VAL A 116 -33.63 4.59 -11.63
C VAL A 116 -33.82 3.22 -12.29
N VAL A 117 -33.06 2.20 -11.87
CA VAL A 117 -33.19 0.83 -12.39
C VAL A 117 -34.56 0.25 -12.08
N TRP A 118 -35.08 0.50 -10.88
CA TRP A 118 -36.39 0.03 -10.46
C TRP A 118 -37.53 0.68 -11.26
N ARG A 119 -37.46 2.00 -11.48
CA ARG A 119 -38.50 2.77 -12.19
C ARG A 119 -38.45 2.66 -13.71
N SER A 120 -37.30 2.34 -14.31
CA SER A 120 -37.08 2.53 -15.75
C SER A 120 -37.78 1.54 -16.69
N GLY A 121 -38.31 0.41 -16.21
CA GLY A 121 -39.09 -0.58 -16.99
C GLY A 121 -38.36 -1.27 -18.17
N VAL A 122 -37.31 -0.65 -18.73
CA VAL A 122 -36.49 -1.11 -19.86
C VAL A 122 -35.04 -1.15 -19.39
N ARG A 123 -34.54 -2.36 -19.11
CA ARG A 123 -33.23 -2.58 -18.51
C ARG A 123 -32.17 -2.79 -19.58
N GLY A 124 -31.44 -1.74 -19.94
CA GLY A 124 -30.20 -1.91 -20.69
C GLY A 124 -29.15 -2.61 -19.82
N LYS A 125 -28.29 -3.45 -20.41
CA LYS A 125 -27.16 -4.08 -19.68
C LYS A 125 -26.32 -3.08 -18.87
N ARG A 126 -26.19 -1.85 -19.38
CA ARG A 126 -25.47 -0.75 -18.72
C ARG A 126 -26.19 -0.22 -17.47
N ASP A 127 -27.51 -0.07 -17.54
CA ASP A 127 -28.30 0.47 -16.42
C ASP A 127 -28.26 -0.51 -15.24
N LEU A 128 -28.16 -1.82 -15.52
CA LEU A 128 -27.99 -2.87 -14.51
C LEU A 128 -26.61 -2.87 -13.83
N LEU A 129 -25.56 -2.35 -14.47
CA LEU A 129 -24.19 -2.37 -13.94
C LEU A 129 -23.85 -1.15 -13.07
N LEU A 130 -24.59 -0.04 -13.23
CA LEU A 130 -24.38 1.19 -12.46
C LEU A 130 -24.58 0.99 -10.95
N PRO A 131 -25.62 0.27 -10.47
CA PRO A 131 -25.73 -0.05 -9.05
C PRO A 131 -24.55 -0.87 -8.52
N PHE A 132 -24.03 -1.83 -9.30
CA PHE A 132 -22.88 -2.64 -8.86
C PHE A 132 -21.62 -1.80 -8.71
N TYR A 133 -21.35 -0.89 -9.66
CA TYR A 133 -20.21 0.04 -9.57
C TYR A 133 -20.32 0.95 -8.35
N ASN A 134 -21.50 1.55 -8.12
CA ASN A 134 -21.71 2.42 -6.96
C ASN A 134 -21.66 1.64 -5.65
N ALA A 135 -22.16 0.39 -5.62
CA ALA A 135 -22.07 -0.48 -4.46
C ALA A 135 -20.63 -0.82 -4.12
N ALA A 136 -19.80 -1.15 -5.13
CA ALA A 136 -18.38 -1.41 -4.94
C ALA A 136 -17.63 -0.17 -4.40
N GLY A 137 -17.86 1.02 -4.97
CA GLY A 137 -17.26 2.26 -4.48
C GLY A 137 -17.71 2.64 -3.07
N THR A 138 -19.00 2.44 -2.74
CA THR A 138 -19.53 2.64 -1.39
C THR A 138 -18.89 1.68 -0.39
N ALA A 139 -18.80 0.39 -0.74
CA ALA A 139 -18.22 -0.64 0.12
C ALA A 139 -16.73 -0.38 0.38
N PHE A 140 -15.97 0.01 -0.65
CA PHE A 140 -14.55 0.37 -0.51
C PHE A 140 -14.34 1.58 0.42
N LEU A 141 -15.11 2.65 0.26
CA LEU A 141 -14.97 3.85 1.10
C LEU A 141 -15.46 3.62 2.54
N ALA A 142 -16.51 2.81 2.73
CA ALA A 142 -17.01 2.44 4.05
C ALA A 142 -15.97 1.60 4.80
N THR A 143 -15.35 0.65 4.10
CA THR A 143 -14.24 -0.15 4.60
C THR A 143 -13.08 0.70 5.05
N TRP A 144 -12.61 1.60 4.19
CA TRP A 144 -11.45 2.43 4.51
C TRP A 144 -11.73 3.27 5.76
N ALA A 145 -12.92 3.86 5.85
CA ALA A 145 -13.34 4.59 7.04
C ALA A 145 -13.45 3.70 8.30
N LEU A 146 -13.94 2.46 8.16
CA LEU A 146 -14.01 1.50 9.25
C LEU A 146 -12.62 1.07 9.73
N GLN A 147 -11.69 0.84 8.81
CA GLN A 147 -10.32 0.46 9.14
C GLN A 147 -9.59 1.60 9.87
N GLU A 148 -9.73 2.84 9.41
CA GLU A 148 -9.16 4.01 10.11
C GLU A 148 -9.73 4.19 11.52
N SER A 149 -10.99 3.80 11.73
CA SER A 149 -11.62 3.80 13.06
C SER A 149 -11.34 2.54 13.88
N GLY A 150 -10.60 1.56 13.34
CA GLY A 150 -10.26 0.31 14.02
C GLY A 150 -11.43 -0.69 14.13
N GLY A 151 -12.47 -0.53 13.32
CA GLY A 151 -13.60 -1.45 13.28
C GLY A 151 -13.38 -2.59 12.28
N ASP A 152 -13.14 -3.81 12.76
CA ASP A 152 -13.20 -5.02 11.94
C ASP A 152 -14.59 -5.66 12.05
N VAL A 153 -15.24 -5.97 10.92
CA VAL A 153 -16.68 -6.31 10.85
C VAL A 153 -16.92 -7.81 10.65
N GLY A 154 -16.16 -8.65 11.35
CA GLY A 154 -16.33 -10.11 11.30
C GLY A 154 -16.20 -10.69 9.89
N PRO A 155 -17.08 -11.63 9.45
CA PRO A 155 -16.97 -12.26 8.12
C PRO A 155 -17.02 -11.28 6.94
N LEU A 156 -17.63 -10.10 7.12
CA LEU A 156 -17.63 -9.06 6.09
C LEU A 156 -16.24 -8.40 5.96
N GLY A 157 -15.45 -8.36 7.03
CA GLY A 157 -14.07 -7.87 7.04
C GLY A 157 -13.17 -8.61 6.06
N LEU A 158 -13.31 -9.93 5.94
CA LEU A 158 -12.54 -10.75 4.97
C LEU A 158 -12.77 -10.35 3.51
N LEU A 159 -14.04 -10.22 3.11
CA LEU A 159 -14.42 -9.79 1.76
C LEU A 159 -13.92 -8.37 1.48
N VAL A 160 -13.99 -7.54 2.52
CA VAL A 160 -13.58 -6.16 2.50
C VAL A 160 -12.07 -6.02 2.29
N HIS A 161 -11.24 -6.73 3.05
CA HIS A 161 -9.78 -6.73 2.86
C HIS A 161 -9.37 -7.33 1.51
N ALA A 162 -10.07 -8.35 1.04
CA ALA A 162 -9.82 -8.91 -0.29
C ALA A 162 -10.05 -7.88 -1.39
N LEU A 163 -11.17 -7.14 -1.33
CA LEU A 163 -11.44 -6.05 -2.28
C LEU A 163 -10.44 -4.91 -2.15
N THR A 164 -9.99 -4.55 -0.94
CA THR A 164 -8.95 -3.54 -0.75
C THR A 164 -7.62 -3.98 -1.35
N ARG A 165 -7.22 -5.23 -1.14
CA ARG A 165 -6.04 -5.81 -1.76
C ARG A 165 -6.17 -5.89 -3.28
N ASP A 166 -7.34 -6.21 -3.82
CA ASP A 166 -7.57 -6.18 -5.26
C ASP A 166 -7.49 -4.77 -5.81
N VAL A 167 -8.00 -3.78 -5.07
CA VAL A 167 -7.88 -2.37 -5.41
C VAL A 167 -6.43 -1.92 -5.33
N ALA A 168 -5.67 -2.33 -4.32
CA ALA A 168 -4.25 -2.03 -4.19
C ALA A 168 -3.45 -2.71 -5.31
N THR A 169 -3.74 -3.98 -5.63
CA THR A 169 -3.12 -4.71 -6.74
C THR A 169 -3.51 -4.08 -8.08
N PHE A 170 -4.78 -3.71 -8.26
CA PHE A 170 -5.26 -2.98 -9.42
C PHE A 170 -4.60 -1.62 -9.51
N GLN A 171 -4.46 -0.89 -8.41
CA GLN A 171 -3.70 0.34 -8.32
C GLN A 171 -2.25 0.06 -8.72
N THR A 172 -1.55 -0.92 -8.18
CA THR A 172 -0.14 -1.25 -8.49
C THR A 172 0.06 -1.61 -9.96
N LEU A 173 -0.86 -2.40 -10.52
CA LEU A 173 -0.89 -2.73 -11.94
C LEU A 173 -1.25 -1.53 -12.83
N HIS A 174 -1.85 -0.48 -12.27
CA HIS A 174 -2.35 0.70 -13.00
C HIS A 174 -1.93 2.03 -12.32
N PHE A 175 -0.77 2.10 -11.64
CA PHE A 175 -0.49 3.17 -10.64
C PHE A 175 -0.12 4.51 -11.29
N TYR A 176 0.25 4.50 -12.57
CA TYR A 176 0.33 5.74 -13.37
C TYR A 176 -1.06 6.23 -13.85
N PRO A 177 -1.99 5.33 -14.23
CA PRO A 177 -3.38 5.72 -14.51
C PRO A 177 -4.22 6.26 -13.33
N LEU A 178 -4.19 5.64 -12.16
CA LEU A 178 -5.25 5.82 -11.15
C LEU A 178 -5.20 7.15 -10.39
N ALA A 179 -4.04 7.78 -10.24
CA ALA A 179 -3.93 9.14 -9.70
C ALA A 179 -4.68 10.18 -10.58
N GLY A 180 -4.72 9.97 -11.91
CA GLY A 180 -5.51 10.76 -12.85
C GLY A 180 -6.99 10.36 -12.94
N PHE A 181 -7.32 9.11 -12.57
CA PHE A 181 -8.69 8.59 -12.56
C PHE A 181 -9.39 8.63 -11.21
N LEU A 182 -8.70 8.96 -10.11
CA LEU A 182 -9.31 9.10 -8.78
C LEU A 182 -10.58 9.97 -8.82
N PRO A 183 -10.62 11.11 -9.57
CA PRO A 183 -11.86 11.87 -9.73
C PRO A 183 -12.98 11.05 -10.40
N ILE A 184 -12.68 10.21 -11.39
CA ILE A 184 -13.66 9.41 -12.14
C ILE A 184 -14.13 8.19 -11.32
N PHE A 185 -13.29 7.67 -10.44
CA PHE A 185 -13.64 6.67 -9.42
C PHE A 185 -14.22 7.29 -8.15
N LEU A 186 -14.35 8.62 -8.05
CA LEU A 186 -14.96 9.31 -6.91
C LEU A 186 -16.23 10.07 -7.27
N PHE A 187 -16.47 10.29 -8.56
CA PHE A 187 -17.75 10.75 -9.07
C PHE A 187 -18.61 9.55 -9.44
N PRO A 188 -19.67 9.27 -8.67
CA PRO A 188 -20.57 8.22 -9.07
C PRO A 188 -21.18 8.57 -10.44
N PRO A 189 -21.30 7.61 -11.37
CA PRO A 189 -21.78 7.81 -12.74
C PRO A 189 -23.24 8.26 -12.90
N VAL A 190 -23.83 8.89 -11.88
CA VAL A 190 -25.16 9.52 -11.85
C VAL A 190 -25.41 10.42 -13.07
N LEU A 191 -24.36 10.99 -13.66
CA LEU A 191 -24.47 11.89 -14.82
C LEU A 191 -24.59 11.16 -16.18
N ALA A 192 -24.48 9.83 -16.23
CA ALA A 192 -24.78 9.05 -17.41
C ALA A 192 -26.31 8.96 -17.60
N LYS A 193 -26.92 10.02 -18.15
CA LYS A 193 -28.37 10.10 -18.42
C LYS A 193 -28.98 8.74 -18.79
N PRO A 194 -29.78 8.13 -17.89
CA PRO A 194 -30.49 6.91 -18.20
C PRO A 194 -31.33 7.14 -19.45
N LYS A 195 -31.38 6.16 -20.36
CA LYS A 195 -32.25 6.25 -21.55
C LYS A 195 -33.72 6.52 -21.19
N ALA A 196 -34.11 6.18 -19.96
CA ALA A 196 -35.44 6.36 -19.39
C ALA A 196 -35.92 7.82 -19.31
N PHE A 197 -35.03 8.82 -19.31
CA PHE A 197 -35.42 10.23 -19.25
C PHE A 197 -35.68 10.88 -20.62
N ARG A 198 -35.82 10.09 -21.69
CA ARG A 198 -36.44 10.60 -22.92
C ARG A 198 -37.96 10.47 -22.78
N PRO A 199 -38.71 11.57 -22.65
CA PRO A 199 -40.16 11.50 -22.74
C PRO A 199 -40.48 10.95 -24.13
N ARG A 200 -41.06 9.76 -24.21
CA ARG A 200 -41.49 9.13 -25.47
C ARG A 200 -42.40 10.06 -26.30
N ALA A 201 -43.12 10.95 -25.62
CA ALA A 201 -44.04 11.90 -26.22
C ALA A 201 -43.37 13.03 -27.05
N ALA A 202 -42.10 13.37 -26.81
CA ALA A 202 -41.45 14.51 -27.50
C ALA A 202 -40.76 14.13 -28.82
N ALA A 203 -40.68 12.83 -29.15
CA ALA A 203 -39.98 12.36 -30.35
C ALA A 203 -40.93 12.17 -31.56
N ALA A 204 -42.24 12.26 -31.38
CA ALA A 204 -43.23 11.95 -32.40
C ALA A 204 -43.73 13.16 -33.22
N ALA A 205 -43.32 14.39 -32.91
CA ALA A 205 -43.98 15.60 -33.44
C ALA A 205 -43.04 16.69 -33.99
N ILE A 206 -41.79 16.39 -34.37
CA ILE A 206 -40.92 17.40 -34.99
C ILE A 206 -40.71 17.03 -36.47
N PRO A 207 -41.30 17.77 -37.42
CA PRO A 207 -41.06 17.60 -38.85
C PRO A 207 -39.58 17.71 -39.18
N GLU A 208 -39.08 16.84 -40.06
CA GLU A 208 -37.69 16.83 -40.52
C GLU A 208 -37.34 18.11 -41.29
N TYR A 209 -36.87 19.14 -40.59
CA TYR A 209 -36.23 20.28 -41.21
C TYR A 209 -34.72 20.00 -41.34
N HIS A 210 -34.23 19.84 -42.57
CA HIS A 210 -32.81 19.65 -42.90
C HIS A 210 -31.96 20.89 -42.56
N SER A 211 -31.72 21.12 -41.28
CA SER A 211 -30.82 22.15 -40.77
C SER A 211 -29.42 21.57 -40.51
N PRO A 212 -28.32 22.32 -40.75
CA PRO A 212 -26.97 21.96 -40.30
C PRO A 212 -26.87 21.67 -38.78
N ALA A 213 -27.88 22.08 -38.00
CA ALA A 213 -28.01 21.68 -36.60
C ALA A 213 -28.22 20.16 -36.40
N ILE A 214 -28.76 19.45 -37.40
CA ILE A 214 -28.97 17.98 -37.35
C ILE A 214 -27.65 17.23 -37.50
N SER A 215 -26.72 17.68 -38.35
CA SER A 215 -25.40 17.05 -38.49
C SER A 215 -24.57 17.20 -37.21
N ARG A 216 -24.57 18.40 -36.58
CA ARG A 216 -23.96 18.61 -35.26
C ARG A 216 -24.63 17.74 -34.18
N ARG A 217 -25.96 17.63 -34.14
CA ARG A 217 -26.67 16.72 -33.20
C ARG A 217 -26.32 15.26 -33.42
N ARG A 218 -26.17 14.80 -34.67
CA ARG A 218 -25.75 13.42 -34.99
C ARG A 218 -24.31 13.16 -34.56
N LEU A 219 -23.40 14.11 -34.77
CA LEU A 219 -22.00 14.00 -34.36
C LEU A 219 -21.88 13.95 -32.82
N VAL A 220 -22.59 14.85 -32.13
CA VAL A 220 -22.68 14.88 -30.67
C VAL A 220 -23.28 13.59 -30.11
N ALA A 221 -24.37 13.09 -30.71
CA ALA A 221 -24.97 11.83 -30.29
C ALA A 221 -24.10 10.60 -30.62
N ARG A 222 -23.18 10.71 -31.59
CA ARG A 222 -22.21 9.65 -31.92
C ARG A 222 -21.04 9.69 -30.93
N GLY A 223 -20.48 10.86 -30.64
CA GLY A 223 -19.47 11.07 -29.61
C GLY A 223 -19.95 10.61 -28.23
N ALA A 224 -21.16 11.04 -27.83
CA ALA A 224 -21.76 10.61 -26.57
C ALA A 224 -21.99 9.09 -26.52
N ARG A 225 -22.35 8.45 -27.64
CA ARG A 225 -22.47 6.97 -27.70
C ARG A 225 -21.13 6.26 -27.57
N VAL A 226 -20.08 6.77 -28.22
CA VAL A 226 -18.72 6.22 -28.15
C VAL A 226 -18.19 6.33 -26.72
N VAL A 227 -18.24 7.51 -26.13
CA VAL A 227 -17.80 7.72 -24.74
C VAL A 227 -18.60 6.84 -23.77
N SER A 228 -19.93 6.82 -23.88
CA SER A 228 -20.72 6.03 -22.93
C SER A 228 -20.50 4.52 -23.09
N ARG A 229 -20.13 4.06 -24.29
CA ARG A 229 -19.67 2.67 -24.51
C ARG A 229 -18.29 2.45 -23.88
N ALA A 230 -17.34 3.38 -24.04
CA ALA A 230 -16.03 3.29 -23.43
C ALA A 230 -16.11 3.24 -21.90
N VAL A 231 -16.89 4.14 -21.27
CA VAL A 231 -17.16 4.14 -19.83
C VAL A 231 -17.83 2.83 -19.39
N GLY A 232 -18.84 2.35 -20.13
CA GLY A 232 -19.50 1.09 -19.80
C GLY A 232 -18.57 -0.13 -19.90
N LEU A 233 -17.71 -0.19 -20.92
CA LEU A 233 -16.71 -1.24 -21.08
C LEU A 233 -15.65 -1.16 -19.97
N TRP A 234 -15.21 0.04 -19.61
CA TRP A 234 -14.28 0.25 -18.50
C TRP A 234 -14.87 -0.19 -17.16
N SER A 235 -16.13 0.18 -16.84
CA SER A 235 -16.79 -0.30 -15.62
C SER A 235 -16.93 -1.82 -15.58
N ILE A 236 -17.26 -2.46 -16.72
CA ILE A 236 -17.29 -3.92 -16.82
C ILE A 236 -15.90 -4.50 -16.58
N TYR A 237 -14.88 -3.94 -17.23
CA TYR A 237 -13.49 -4.35 -17.06
C TYR A 237 -13.07 -4.26 -15.58
N THR A 238 -13.28 -3.11 -14.93
CA THR A 238 -12.96 -2.93 -13.51
C THR A 238 -13.68 -3.96 -12.64
N VAL A 239 -15.00 -4.13 -12.79
CA VAL A 239 -15.76 -5.09 -11.98
C VAL A 239 -15.27 -6.52 -12.22
N VAL A 240 -15.03 -6.91 -13.47
CA VAL A 240 -14.51 -8.24 -13.80
C VAL A 240 -13.12 -8.44 -13.21
N VAL A 241 -12.24 -7.46 -13.35
CA VAL A 241 -10.87 -7.51 -12.80
C VAL A 241 -10.89 -7.63 -11.28
N LEU A 242 -11.68 -6.81 -10.58
CA LEU A 242 -11.85 -6.91 -9.12
C LEU A 242 -12.39 -8.29 -8.72
N LEU A 243 -13.42 -8.81 -9.40
CA LEU A 243 -13.96 -10.14 -9.08
C LEU A 243 -12.97 -11.28 -9.36
N VAL A 244 -12.12 -11.15 -10.38
CA VAL A 244 -11.10 -12.14 -10.72
C VAL A 244 -9.99 -12.15 -9.66
N PHE A 245 -9.55 -10.97 -9.19
CA PHE A 245 -8.52 -10.88 -8.16
C PHE A 245 -9.06 -11.17 -6.74
N ALA A 246 -10.37 -10.97 -6.51
CA ALA A 246 -11.00 -11.21 -5.20
C ALA A 246 -10.83 -12.64 -4.71
N VAL A 247 -10.84 -13.62 -5.61
CA VAL A 247 -10.68 -15.02 -5.22
C VAL A 247 -9.27 -15.30 -4.68
N PRO A 248 -8.16 -15.01 -5.42
CA PRO A 248 -6.81 -15.07 -4.88
C PRO A 248 -6.59 -14.24 -3.61
N SER A 249 -7.13 -13.02 -3.54
CA SER A 249 -7.00 -12.15 -2.37
C SER A 249 -7.71 -12.73 -1.15
N LEU A 250 -8.94 -13.22 -1.31
CA LEU A 250 -9.68 -13.94 -0.27
C LEU A 250 -8.91 -15.18 0.19
N GLN A 251 -8.35 -15.97 -0.74
CA GLN A 251 -7.57 -17.16 -0.40
C GLN A 251 -6.36 -16.79 0.43
N ALA A 252 -5.60 -15.78 0.01
CA ALA A 252 -4.40 -15.36 0.72
C ALA A 252 -4.71 -14.78 2.11
N ILE A 253 -5.76 -13.97 2.26
CA ILE A 253 -6.21 -13.46 3.58
C ILE A 253 -6.70 -14.61 4.45
N SER A 254 -7.54 -15.51 3.91
CA SER A 254 -8.04 -16.67 4.65
C SER A 254 -6.92 -17.60 5.12
N GLY A 255 -5.79 -17.65 4.40
CA GLY A 255 -4.59 -18.36 4.81
C GLY A 255 -4.04 -17.85 6.14
N PHE A 256 -4.08 -16.54 6.40
CA PHE A 256 -3.65 -15.98 7.68
C PHE A 256 -4.62 -16.31 8.82
N HIS A 257 -5.92 -16.45 8.54
CA HIS A 257 -6.88 -16.93 9.55
C HIS A 257 -6.75 -18.42 9.85
N ALA A 258 -6.07 -19.19 9.01
CA ALA A 258 -5.69 -20.57 9.31
C ALA A 258 -4.48 -20.66 10.24
N LEU A 259 -3.72 -19.58 10.43
CA LEU A 259 -2.67 -19.52 11.44
C LEU A 259 -3.30 -19.49 12.85
N PRO A 260 -2.61 -20.00 13.88
CA PRO A 260 -3.09 -19.95 15.26
C PRO A 260 -3.47 -18.53 15.67
N ALA A 261 -4.52 -18.39 16.48
CA ALA A 261 -4.77 -17.11 17.13
C ALA A 261 -3.60 -16.80 18.08
N PRO A 262 -3.28 -15.52 18.36
CA PRO A 262 -2.15 -15.19 19.23
C PRO A 262 -2.17 -15.90 20.60
N GLY A 263 -3.35 -16.08 21.20
CA GLY A 263 -3.51 -16.79 22.47
C GLY A 263 -3.36 -18.33 22.39
N ASP A 264 -3.42 -18.89 21.18
CA ASP A 264 -3.29 -20.33 20.93
C ASP A 264 -1.90 -20.69 20.33
N ALA A 265 -1.07 -19.69 20.02
CA ALA A 265 0.26 -19.90 19.48
C ALA A 265 1.19 -20.47 20.56
N ALA A 266 2.00 -21.46 20.18
CA ALA A 266 2.97 -22.09 21.08
C ALA A 266 4.28 -21.31 21.06
N TYR A 267 4.78 -20.94 22.24
CA TYR A 267 6.06 -20.26 22.41
C TYR A 267 6.96 -21.10 23.30
N ALA A 268 8.25 -21.18 22.98
CA ALA A 268 9.27 -21.68 23.90
C ALA A 268 9.98 -20.51 24.58
N ILE A 269 10.45 -20.73 25.81
CA ILE A 269 11.31 -19.77 26.51
C ILE A 269 12.66 -19.75 25.81
N ASP A 270 13.10 -18.56 25.41
CA ASP A 270 14.42 -18.32 24.84
C ASP A 270 14.91 -16.93 25.26
N GLU A 271 15.75 -16.89 26.28
CA GLU A 271 16.33 -15.64 26.82
C GLU A 271 17.41 -15.05 25.90
N ASN A 272 17.84 -15.77 24.85
CA ASN A 272 18.85 -15.29 23.91
C ASN A 272 18.24 -14.70 22.63
N LEU A 273 16.93 -14.91 22.39
CA LEU A 273 16.26 -14.33 21.24
C LEU A 273 16.12 -12.81 21.43
N THR A 274 16.76 -12.05 20.53
CA THR A 274 16.69 -10.58 20.57
C THR A 274 15.41 -10.08 19.88
N PHE A 275 14.62 -9.27 20.57
CA PHE A 275 13.45 -8.60 20.03
C PHE A 275 13.75 -7.13 19.72
N ALA A 276 13.50 -6.72 18.49
CA ALA A 276 13.68 -5.37 18.02
C ALA A 276 12.42 -4.82 17.34
N VAL A 277 12.36 -3.49 17.24
CA VAL A 277 11.33 -2.78 16.49
C VAL A 277 11.89 -1.54 15.82
N VAL A 278 11.38 -1.19 14.63
CA VAL A 278 11.71 0.06 13.96
C VAL A 278 10.87 1.20 14.51
N LEU A 279 11.55 2.31 14.84
CA LEU A 279 10.93 3.56 15.28
C LEU A 279 10.74 4.51 14.10
N GLY A 280 9.64 5.25 14.06
CA GLY A 280 9.25 6.08 12.94
C GLY A 280 9.76 7.51 12.99
N SER A 281 10.07 8.05 14.18
CA SER A 281 10.31 9.49 14.34
C SER A 281 11.44 10.08 13.49
N LEU A 282 12.48 9.27 13.21
CA LEU A 282 13.70 9.68 12.49
C LEU A 282 14.12 8.67 11.40
N THR A 283 13.25 7.70 11.09
CA THR A 283 13.50 6.69 10.05
C THR A 283 13.03 7.21 8.69
N ASP A 284 13.85 7.06 7.64
CA ASP A 284 13.56 7.44 6.25
C ASP A 284 13.02 8.89 6.11
N VAL A 285 13.59 9.82 6.89
CA VAL A 285 13.32 11.26 6.83
C VAL A 285 14.58 12.05 6.50
N VAL A 286 14.45 13.10 5.69
CA VAL A 286 15.56 13.99 5.32
C VAL A 286 15.83 15.09 6.35
N ALA A 287 14.85 15.39 7.19
CA ALA A 287 14.93 16.39 8.25
C ALA A 287 14.03 15.98 9.43
N PRO A 288 14.41 16.28 10.68
CA PRO A 288 13.60 15.93 11.84
C PRO A 288 12.27 16.69 11.80
N PRO A 289 11.12 16.03 12.04
CA PRO A 289 9.84 16.72 12.13
C PRO A 289 9.84 17.72 13.31
N PRO A 290 9.06 18.81 13.26
CA PRO A 290 9.08 19.84 14.32
C PRO A 290 8.79 19.31 15.73
N ASN A 291 8.02 18.23 15.84
CA ASN A 291 7.64 17.56 17.08
C ASN A 291 8.39 16.25 17.33
N TYR A 292 9.57 16.04 16.72
CA TYR A 292 10.30 14.77 16.81
C TYR A 292 10.56 14.32 18.26
N GLN A 293 10.79 15.24 19.19
CA GLN A 293 11.04 14.89 20.59
C GLN A 293 9.84 14.22 21.25
N ASP A 294 8.63 14.70 20.95
CA ASP A 294 7.39 14.13 21.49
C ASP A 294 7.10 12.77 20.85
N LEU A 295 7.42 12.63 19.55
CA LEU A 295 7.32 11.35 18.84
C LEU A 295 8.28 10.31 19.44
N VAL A 296 9.56 10.65 19.60
CA VAL A 296 10.56 9.75 20.21
C VAL A 296 10.15 9.34 21.62
N ARG A 297 9.72 10.28 22.48
CA ARG A 297 9.28 9.95 23.85
C ARG A 297 8.10 8.99 23.86
N ARG A 298 7.15 9.17 22.93
CA ARG A 298 6.02 8.25 22.79
C ARG A 298 6.48 6.87 22.34
N GLU A 299 7.34 6.81 21.33
CA GLU A 299 7.90 5.56 20.82
C GLU A 299 8.72 4.82 21.88
N VAL A 300 9.50 5.55 22.68
CA VAL A 300 10.22 5.03 23.86
C VAL A 300 9.26 4.34 24.83
N LEU A 301 8.14 4.98 25.19
CA LEU A 301 7.14 4.41 26.10
C LEU A 301 6.50 3.14 25.51
N LEU A 302 6.22 3.14 24.20
CA LEU A 302 5.65 1.99 23.50
C LEU A 302 6.64 0.83 23.40
N ALA A 303 7.90 1.10 23.07
CA ALA A 303 8.97 0.10 23.04
C ALA A 303 9.23 -0.50 24.43
N ALA A 304 9.22 0.34 25.47
CA ALA A 304 9.42 -0.12 26.86
C ALA A 304 8.27 -1.02 27.30
N ARG A 305 7.05 -0.69 26.88
CA ARG A 305 5.88 -1.52 27.13
C ARG A 305 5.97 -2.88 26.42
N LEU A 306 6.41 -2.91 25.15
CA LEU A 306 6.66 -4.16 24.43
C LEU A 306 7.77 -5.00 25.07
N ARG A 307 8.67 -4.35 25.83
CA ARG A 307 9.90 -4.95 26.39
C ARG A 307 10.82 -5.47 25.31
N VAL A 308 10.88 -4.76 24.18
CA VAL A 308 11.90 -5.03 23.16
C VAL A 308 13.28 -4.73 23.72
N ASP A 309 14.26 -5.49 23.28
CA ASP A 309 15.66 -5.32 23.64
C ASP A 309 16.30 -4.14 22.92
N ALA A 310 15.91 -3.96 21.67
CA ALA A 310 16.59 -3.07 20.74
C ALA A 310 15.59 -2.26 19.93
N VAL A 311 16.05 -1.10 19.47
CA VAL A 311 15.29 -0.24 18.57
C VAL A 311 16.13 0.13 17.36
N ARG A 312 15.48 0.31 16.22
CA ARG A 312 16.12 0.58 14.94
C ARG A 312 15.69 1.93 14.36
N PHE A 313 16.67 2.66 13.83
CA PHE A 313 16.45 3.79 12.92
C PHE A 313 17.15 3.54 11.59
N ASP A 314 16.45 3.82 10.49
CA ASP A 314 17.07 3.86 9.17
C ASP A 314 17.29 5.31 8.74
N VAL A 315 18.55 5.70 8.63
CA VAL A 315 18.95 7.10 8.63
C VAL A 315 19.36 7.52 7.23
N LYS A 316 18.70 8.55 6.70
CA LYS A 316 19.08 9.19 5.43
C LYS A 316 20.40 9.94 5.56
N THR A 317 21.16 9.97 4.47
CA THR A 317 22.38 10.76 4.37
C THR A 317 22.09 12.25 4.63
N GLU A 318 20.97 12.79 4.14
CA GLU A 318 20.59 14.20 4.36
C GLU A 318 20.39 14.54 5.85
N LEU A 319 19.83 13.61 6.64
CA LEU A 319 19.68 13.78 8.08
C LEU A 319 21.04 13.84 8.77
N LEU A 320 22.00 13.03 8.31
CA LEU A 320 23.37 12.99 8.83
C LEU A 320 24.17 14.24 8.42
N GLU A 321 23.97 14.76 7.23
CA GLU A 321 24.68 15.95 6.71
C GLU A 321 24.20 17.24 7.37
N SER A 322 22.95 17.30 7.84
CA SER A 322 22.41 18.46 8.54
C SER A 322 22.85 18.53 10.01
N PRO A 323 23.34 19.69 10.51
CA PRO A 323 23.59 19.88 11.95
C PRO A 323 22.35 19.65 12.83
N GLU A 324 21.17 20.03 12.33
CA GLU A 324 19.90 19.89 13.05
C GLU A 324 19.45 18.42 13.09
N GLY A 325 19.59 17.72 11.96
CA GLY A 325 19.29 16.29 11.88
C GLY A 325 20.22 15.46 12.75
N LEU A 326 21.52 15.77 12.74
CA LEU A 326 22.50 15.11 13.59
C LEU A 326 22.21 15.34 15.08
N ALA A 327 21.89 16.58 15.47
CA ALA A 327 21.54 16.90 16.86
C ALA A 327 20.24 16.21 17.31
N ALA A 328 19.26 16.06 16.42
CA ALA A 328 18.03 15.31 16.70
C ALA A 328 18.32 13.81 16.92
N LEU A 329 19.18 13.21 16.09
CA LEU A 329 19.60 11.82 16.24
C LEU A 329 20.43 11.60 17.51
N ASP A 330 21.35 12.52 17.84
CA ASP A 330 22.12 12.52 19.09
C ASP A 330 21.20 12.47 20.31
N TRP A 331 20.21 13.37 20.33
CA TRP A 331 19.26 13.47 21.42
C TRP A 331 18.38 12.20 21.51
N ALA A 332 17.87 11.69 20.39
CA ALA A 332 17.02 10.50 20.37
C ALA A 332 17.77 9.25 20.86
N ILE A 333 19.02 9.05 20.40
CA ILE A 333 19.86 7.93 20.84
C ILE A 333 20.17 8.04 22.34
N ALA A 334 20.43 9.24 22.85
CA ALA A 334 20.65 9.45 24.29
C ALA A 334 19.40 9.12 25.12
N GLU A 335 18.22 9.53 24.66
CA GLU A 335 16.93 9.23 25.31
C GLU A 335 16.68 7.71 25.36
N LEU A 336 16.86 7.00 24.25
CA LEU A 336 16.67 5.55 24.14
C LEU A 336 17.64 4.78 25.03
N ARG A 337 18.92 5.16 25.02
CA ARG A 337 19.93 4.56 25.92
C ARG A 337 19.65 4.84 27.38
N GLY A 338 19.10 6.01 27.70
CA GLY A 338 18.65 6.35 29.05
C GLY A 338 17.57 5.41 29.59
N GLN A 339 16.84 4.73 28.70
CA GLN A 339 15.84 3.70 29.02
C GLN A 339 16.38 2.26 28.88
N GLY A 340 17.66 2.10 28.57
CA GLY A 340 18.32 0.80 28.49
C GLY A 340 18.17 0.09 27.14
N PHE A 341 17.64 0.74 26.09
CA PHE A 341 17.55 0.10 24.78
C PHE A 341 18.92 -0.04 24.11
N ARG A 342 19.10 -1.19 23.46
CA ARG A 342 20.17 -1.40 22.48
C ARG A 342 19.82 -0.68 21.19
N ILE A 343 20.82 -0.10 20.53
CA ILE A 343 20.60 0.75 19.34
C ILE A 343 21.04 0.00 18.09
N ILE A 344 20.16 -0.04 17.10
CA ILE A 344 20.40 -0.50 15.73
C ILE A 344 20.33 0.70 14.80
N LEU A 345 21.34 0.88 13.94
CA LEU A 345 21.36 1.96 12.94
C LEU A 345 21.58 1.38 11.55
N SER A 346 20.77 1.79 10.57
CA SER A 346 20.97 1.46 9.16
C SER A 346 21.17 2.73 8.34
N PRO A 347 22.30 2.94 7.66
CA PRO A 347 22.39 3.98 6.64
C PRO A 347 21.47 3.65 5.44
N PHE A 348 20.45 4.47 5.22
CA PHE A 348 19.42 4.27 4.20
C PHE A 348 19.76 4.95 2.85
N GLY A 349 20.82 5.76 2.82
CA GLY A 349 21.28 6.49 1.64
C GLY A 349 20.56 7.81 1.38
N ARG A 350 20.63 8.32 0.15
CA ARG A 350 20.06 9.62 -0.22
C ARG A 350 18.63 9.51 -0.71
N ASP A 351 17.80 10.48 -0.36
CA ASP A 351 16.42 10.60 -0.85
C ASP A 351 16.38 10.82 -2.38
N ALA A 352 17.33 11.59 -2.90
CA ALA A 352 17.41 11.91 -4.33
C ALA A 352 17.56 10.68 -5.24
N TRP A 353 17.97 9.51 -4.73
CA TRP A 353 18.14 8.28 -5.52
C TRP A 353 16.83 7.67 -6.02
N ALA A 354 15.69 8.08 -5.45
CA ALA A 354 14.38 7.74 -6.01
C ALA A 354 14.22 8.32 -7.43
N ALA A 355 14.67 9.56 -7.65
CA ALA A 355 14.55 10.28 -8.92
C ALA A 355 15.82 10.21 -9.79
N VAL A 356 17.00 10.21 -9.17
CA VAL A 356 18.31 10.27 -9.85
C VAL A 356 19.16 9.09 -9.40
N LYS A 357 19.16 8.04 -10.23
CA LYS A 357 19.86 6.78 -9.94
C LYS A 357 21.38 7.01 -9.88
N PRO A 358 22.07 6.68 -8.77
CA PRO A 358 23.52 6.83 -8.65
C PRO A 358 24.24 5.71 -9.41
N THR A 359 25.56 5.85 -9.58
CA THR A 359 26.40 4.69 -9.91
C THR A 359 26.56 3.79 -8.69
N PHE A 360 26.97 2.54 -8.92
CA PHE A 360 27.24 1.60 -7.83
C PHE A 360 28.33 2.13 -6.90
N GLU A 361 29.39 2.72 -7.46
CA GLU A 361 30.53 3.26 -6.71
C GLU A 361 30.11 4.45 -5.85
N SER A 362 29.27 5.35 -6.37
CA SER A 362 28.76 6.50 -5.62
C SER A 362 27.82 6.09 -4.49
N LEU A 363 26.93 5.12 -4.73
CA LEU A 363 26.06 4.57 -3.70
C LEU A 363 26.87 3.87 -2.63
N ASN A 364 27.80 3.00 -3.05
CA ASN A 364 28.67 2.25 -2.16
C ASN A 364 29.48 3.18 -1.25
N GLY A 365 30.17 4.17 -1.83
CA GLY A 365 30.93 5.15 -1.06
C GLY A 365 30.06 5.94 -0.08
N THR A 366 28.85 6.33 -0.47
CA THR A 366 27.95 7.07 0.44
C THR A 366 27.51 6.22 1.63
N ILE A 367 27.00 5.00 1.37
CA ILE A 367 26.54 4.09 2.44
C ILE A 367 27.70 3.67 3.34
N HIS A 368 28.87 3.42 2.76
CA HIS A 368 30.10 3.13 3.48
C HIS A 368 30.48 4.27 4.45
N ASP A 369 30.56 5.50 3.95
CA ASP A 369 30.97 6.65 4.75
C ASP A 369 29.96 6.94 5.87
N ASP A 370 28.66 6.80 5.59
CA ASP A 370 27.60 6.92 6.59
C ASP A 370 27.68 5.80 7.64
N ALA A 371 27.91 4.55 7.24
CA ALA A 371 28.08 3.40 8.14
C ALA A 371 29.24 3.63 9.12
N VAL A 372 30.42 3.99 8.60
CA VAL A 372 31.62 4.26 9.41
C VAL A 372 31.38 5.44 10.34
N ARG A 373 30.78 6.53 9.85
CA ARG A 373 30.44 7.70 10.66
C ARG A 373 29.50 7.36 11.82
N LEU A 374 28.46 6.57 11.55
CA LEU A 374 27.51 6.10 12.56
C LEU A 374 28.19 5.20 13.60
N ALA A 375 29.06 4.29 13.16
CA ALA A 375 29.83 3.42 14.04
C ALA A 375 30.76 4.21 14.98
N GLN A 376 31.54 5.15 14.42
CA GLN A 376 32.47 6.00 15.18
C GLN A 376 31.76 6.89 16.20
N ARG A 377 30.61 7.46 15.83
CA ARG A 377 29.92 8.44 16.66
C ARG A 377 29.09 7.78 17.75
N TYR A 378 28.34 6.75 17.39
CA TYR A 378 27.31 6.21 18.26
C TYR A 378 27.72 4.90 18.90
N HIS A 379 28.63 4.11 18.33
CA HIS A 379 28.89 2.74 18.78
C HIS A 379 27.58 1.95 18.95
N PRO A 380 26.72 1.86 17.92
CA PRO A 380 25.48 1.10 18.03
C PRO A 380 25.80 -0.38 18.28
N GLU A 381 24.87 -1.10 18.90
CA GLU A 381 25.05 -2.54 19.12
C GLU A 381 25.06 -3.28 17.79
N TRP A 382 24.14 -2.89 16.89
CA TRP A 382 24.10 -3.38 15.53
C TRP A 382 24.14 -2.24 14.52
N LEU A 383 24.86 -2.46 13.42
CA LEU A 383 24.83 -1.61 12.25
C LEU A 383 24.41 -2.45 11.04
N PHE A 384 23.46 -1.93 10.26
CA PHE A 384 22.87 -2.59 9.10
C PHE A 384 23.31 -1.86 7.82
N PRO A 385 24.52 -2.11 7.30
CA PRO A 385 24.98 -1.46 6.09
C PRO A 385 24.21 -2.03 4.89
N PHE A 386 23.90 -1.16 3.92
CA PHE A 386 23.16 -1.52 2.69
C PHE A 386 21.79 -2.13 2.98
N PHE A 387 20.81 -1.31 3.31
CA PHE A 387 19.41 -1.73 3.46
C PHE A 387 18.94 -2.48 2.20
N GLU A 388 18.73 -3.79 2.31
CA GLU A 388 18.35 -4.71 1.22
C GLU A 388 19.17 -4.52 -0.09
N PRO A 389 20.40 -5.04 -0.20
CA PRO A 389 21.25 -4.85 -1.38
C PRO A 389 20.59 -5.32 -2.68
N ASN A 390 19.80 -6.39 -2.62
CA ASN A 390 18.99 -6.94 -3.72
C ASN A 390 17.51 -6.49 -3.72
N GLY A 391 17.13 -5.58 -2.81
CA GLY A 391 15.80 -4.97 -2.69
C GLY A 391 15.85 -3.46 -2.87
N GLN A 392 15.60 -2.69 -1.81
CA GLN A 392 15.57 -1.22 -1.85
C GLN A 392 16.83 -0.58 -2.44
N VAL A 393 18.03 -1.04 -2.08
CA VAL A 393 19.27 -0.49 -2.66
C VAL A 393 19.37 -0.81 -4.16
N GLN A 394 18.93 -1.99 -4.60
CA GLN A 394 18.81 -2.31 -6.03
C GLN A 394 17.80 -1.39 -6.75
N ILE A 395 16.68 -1.05 -6.11
CA ILE A 395 15.69 -0.09 -6.64
C ILE A 395 16.32 1.30 -6.77
N ASN A 396 17.14 1.71 -5.80
CA ASN A 396 17.87 2.98 -5.83
C ASN A 396 18.91 3.00 -6.97
N LEU A 397 19.57 1.88 -7.27
CA LEU A 397 20.48 1.77 -8.43
C LEU A 397 19.74 1.70 -9.78
N GLY A 398 18.49 1.24 -9.80
CA GLY A 398 17.74 0.99 -11.03
C GLY A 398 18.25 -0.21 -11.84
N ARG A 399 19.15 -1.03 -11.28
CA ARG A 399 19.67 -2.26 -11.88
C ARG A 399 20.15 -3.23 -10.80
N ALA A 400 20.06 -4.53 -11.08
CA ALA A 400 20.66 -5.56 -10.25
C ALA A 400 22.19 -5.54 -10.36
N MET A 401 22.87 -5.90 -9.26
CA MET A 401 24.32 -6.07 -9.20
C MET A 401 24.64 -7.54 -8.94
N PRO A 402 25.77 -8.06 -9.46
CA PRO A 402 26.20 -9.43 -9.17
C PRO A 402 26.42 -9.64 -7.66
N THR A 403 26.11 -10.85 -7.18
CA THR A 403 26.29 -11.25 -5.78
C THR A 403 27.70 -10.94 -5.25
N SER A 404 28.73 -11.21 -6.06
CA SER A 404 30.13 -10.92 -5.69
C SER A 404 30.43 -9.43 -5.50
N ALA A 405 29.75 -8.54 -6.23
CA ALA A 405 29.92 -7.10 -6.06
C ALA A 405 29.34 -6.64 -4.72
N TRP A 406 28.18 -7.19 -4.32
CA TRP A 406 27.58 -6.92 -3.02
C TRP A 406 28.44 -7.44 -1.88
N VAL A 407 28.86 -8.70 -1.93
CA VAL A 407 29.71 -9.31 -0.90
C VAL A 407 30.99 -8.49 -0.71
N GLY A 408 31.69 -8.11 -1.79
CA GLY A 408 32.90 -7.31 -1.69
C GLY A 408 32.70 -5.92 -1.08
N ALA A 409 31.60 -5.24 -1.42
CA ALA A 409 31.25 -3.94 -0.83
C ALA A 409 30.93 -4.04 0.67
N ILE A 410 30.18 -5.08 1.05
CA ILE A 410 29.78 -5.35 2.42
C ILE A 410 30.98 -5.73 3.28
N GLU A 411 31.86 -6.62 2.82
CA GLU A 411 33.06 -7.03 3.57
C GLU A 411 34.01 -5.85 3.83
N ALA A 412 34.22 -4.99 2.82
CA ALA A 412 35.02 -3.78 2.99
C ALA A 412 34.40 -2.84 4.04
N THR A 413 33.09 -2.61 3.95
CA THR A 413 32.38 -1.75 4.90
C THR A 413 32.37 -2.33 6.32
N ALA A 414 32.18 -3.65 6.45
CA ALA A 414 32.18 -4.32 7.73
C ALA A 414 33.53 -4.20 8.44
N ALA A 415 34.63 -4.41 7.72
CA ALA A 415 35.99 -4.26 8.26
C ALA A 415 36.24 -2.84 8.79
N ASP A 416 35.87 -1.81 8.03
CA ASP A 416 36.07 -0.41 8.45
C ASP A 416 35.12 0.02 9.58
N VAL A 417 33.90 -0.54 9.64
CA VAL A 417 33.00 -0.39 10.78
C VAL A 417 33.60 -1.01 12.04
N LYS A 418 34.19 -2.20 11.96
CA LYS A 418 34.88 -2.84 13.09
C LYS A 418 36.11 -2.06 13.53
N ALA A 419 36.85 -1.46 12.59
CA ALA A 419 37.97 -0.60 12.91
C ALA A 419 37.52 0.69 13.63
N ALA A 420 36.39 1.26 13.21
CA ALA A 420 35.76 2.43 13.84
C ALA A 420 35.17 2.13 15.23
N SER A 421 34.57 0.95 15.39
CA SER A 421 33.91 0.51 16.62
C SER A 421 33.97 -1.02 16.74
N ALA A 422 34.97 -1.53 17.44
CA ALA A 422 35.20 -2.96 17.60
C ALA A 422 34.04 -3.70 18.29
N THR A 423 33.19 -2.97 19.02
CA THR A 423 32.00 -3.51 19.70
C THR A 423 30.74 -3.49 18.82
N THR A 424 30.73 -2.73 17.72
CA THR A 424 29.58 -2.69 16.81
C THR A 424 29.50 -4.00 16.04
N ARG A 425 28.34 -4.64 16.06
CA ARG A 425 28.06 -5.85 15.28
C ARG A 425 27.47 -5.47 13.93
N VAL A 426 27.82 -6.17 12.86
CA VAL A 426 27.36 -5.93 11.50
C VAL A 426 26.34 -7.00 11.12
N LEU A 427 25.12 -6.57 10.83
CA LEU A 427 24.04 -7.42 10.34
C LEU A 427 23.66 -6.97 8.94
N VAL A 428 23.66 -7.90 7.98
CA VAL A 428 23.25 -7.62 6.61
C VAL A 428 21.88 -8.23 6.35
N GLU A 429 20.97 -7.41 5.83
CA GLU A 429 19.62 -7.79 5.46
C GLU A 429 19.52 -7.99 3.95
N VAL A 430 18.99 -9.13 3.50
CA VAL A 430 18.68 -9.38 2.08
C VAL A 430 17.18 -9.37 1.84
N ALA A 431 16.76 -8.93 0.65
CA ALA A 431 15.37 -9.03 0.27
C ALA A 431 14.96 -10.45 -0.13
N ASP A 432 13.74 -10.86 0.22
CA ASP A 432 13.11 -12.10 -0.23
C ASP A 432 12.71 -11.99 -1.72
N GLY A 433 13.66 -12.33 -2.57
CA GLY A 433 13.52 -12.27 -4.02
C GLY A 433 14.42 -13.25 -4.75
N PRO A 434 14.44 -13.24 -6.11
CA PRO A 434 15.16 -14.25 -6.90
C PRO A 434 16.66 -14.36 -6.59
N GLN A 435 17.33 -13.26 -6.24
CA GLN A 435 18.74 -13.26 -5.82
C GLN A 435 18.92 -13.51 -4.31
N GLY A 436 17.86 -13.40 -3.51
CA GLY A 436 17.90 -13.42 -2.05
C GLY A 436 18.62 -14.64 -1.48
N PRO A 437 18.22 -15.88 -1.82
CA PRO A 437 18.88 -17.08 -1.32
C PRO A 437 20.36 -17.19 -1.71
N GLU A 438 20.72 -16.79 -2.94
CA GLU A 438 22.12 -16.81 -3.40
C GLU A 438 22.97 -15.81 -2.63
N LEU A 439 22.48 -14.58 -2.46
CA LEU A 439 23.19 -13.53 -1.73
C LEU A 439 23.29 -13.85 -0.23
N PHE A 440 22.22 -14.34 0.38
CA PHE A 440 22.20 -14.78 1.78
C PHE A 440 23.25 -15.87 2.03
N ASP A 441 23.26 -16.90 1.20
CA ASP A 441 24.21 -18.02 1.31
C ASP A 441 25.67 -17.57 1.09
N ALA A 442 25.90 -16.60 0.21
CA ALA A 442 27.22 -15.99 0.02
C ALA A 442 27.66 -15.18 1.25
N LEU A 443 26.75 -14.40 1.85
CA LEU A 443 27.03 -13.60 3.05
C LEU A 443 27.26 -14.45 4.29
N LEU A 444 26.60 -15.59 4.43
CA LEU A 444 26.89 -16.55 5.50
C LEU A 444 28.34 -17.06 5.48
N ARG A 445 28.98 -17.04 4.30
CA ARG A 445 30.38 -17.45 4.10
C ARG A 445 31.35 -16.29 3.93
N ALA A 446 30.86 -15.05 4.01
CA ALA A 446 31.68 -13.86 3.96
C ALA A 446 32.59 -13.73 5.20
N SER A 447 33.45 -12.72 5.19
CA SER A 447 34.42 -12.42 6.24
C SER A 447 33.84 -12.49 7.66
N ALA A 448 34.70 -12.74 8.64
CA ALA A 448 34.31 -12.80 10.05
C ALA A 448 33.79 -11.46 10.60
N ASP A 449 33.99 -10.35 9.90
CA ASP A 449 33.53 -9.02 10.31
C ASP A 449 32.02 -8.83 10.14
N VAL A 450 31.36 -9.69 9.34
CA VAL A 450 29.89 -9.79 9.27
C VAL A 450 29.42 -10.74 10.36
N ASP A 451 28.71 -10.25 11.38
CA ASP A 451 28.30 -11.05 12.54
C ASP A 451 26.98 -11.80 12.32
N ALA A 452 26.10 -11.24 11.49
CA ALA A 452 24.77 -11.79 11.26
C ALA A 452 24.29 -11.54 9.83
N VAL A 453 23.43 -12.43 9.35
CA VAL A 453 22.73 -12.28 8.09
C VAL A 453 21.24 -12.51 8.34
N GLY A 454 20.42 -11.59 7.86
CA GLY A 454 18.97 -11.68 7.93
C GLY A 454 18.33 -11.52 6.57
N PHE A 455 17.03 -11.73 6.53
CA PHE A 455 16.21 -11.41 5.37
C PHE A 455 14.93 -10.69 5.82
N ASP A 456 14.39 -9.88 4.90
CA ASP A 456 13.10 -9.24 5.07
C ASP A 456 11.95 -10.21 4.79
N LEU A 457 10.80 -10.00 5.45
CA LEU A 457 9.61 -10.81 5.20
C LEU A 457 8.34 -9.96 5.20
N TYR A 458 7.83 -9.75 3.99
CA TYR A 458 6.54 -9.12 3.72
C TYR A 458 5.63 -10.11 2.97
N PRO A 459 4.78 -10.87 3.69
CA PRO A 459 4.07 -11.98 3.10
C PRO A 459 2.94 -11.50 2.18
N GLY A 460 2.83 -12.11 1.00
CA GLY A 460 1.65 -12.02 0.14
C GLY A 460 0.55 -13.00 0.55
N SER A 461 0.89 -14.04 1.32
CA SER A 461 -0.01 -15.05 1.88
C SER A 461 0.65 -15.75 3.07
N ALA A 462 -0.13 -16.45 3.89
CA ALA A 462 0.42 -17.26 4.99
C ALA A 462 1.36 -18.39 4.51
N GLY A 463 1.23 -18.83 3.25
CA GLY A 463 2.14 -19.81 2.66
C GLY A 463 3.58 -19.30 2.53
N ASP A 464 3.80 -17.98 2.54
CA ASP A 464 5.14 -17.39 2.42
C ASP A 464 6.00 -17.62 3.68
N LEU A 465 5.40 -18.06 4.79
CA LEU A 465 6.15 -18.52 5.97
C LEU A 465 7.05 -19.73 5.67
N SER A 466 6.77 -20.51 4.62
CA SER A 466 7.66 -21.61 4.23
C SER A 466 8.96 -21.12 3.60
N ARG A 467 9.07 -19.84 3.21
CA ARG A 467 10.30 -19.27 2.68
C ARG A 467 11.37 -19.19 3.77
N ILE A 468 10.96 -18.93 5.00
CA ILE A 468 11.84 -18.93 6.18
C ILE A 468 12.56 -20.27 6.33
N ASP A 469 11.91 -21.39 6.02
CA ASP A 469 12.52 -22.71 6.08
C ASP A 469 13.72 -22.85 5.13
N ALA A 470 13.70 -22.18 3.97
CA ALA A 470 14.81 -22.21 3.03
C ALA A 470 16.01 -21.42 3.57
N TYR A 471 15.79 -20.24 4.13
CA TYR A 471 16.82 -19.42 4.77
C TYR A 471 17.39 -20.09 6.04
N ASP A 472 16.52 -20.70 6.85
CA ASP A 472 16.91 -21.49 8.03
C ASP A 472 17.81 -22.68 7.65
N ALA A 473 17.47 -23.39 6.57
CA ALA A 473 18.30 -24.49 6.08
C ALA A 473 19.70 -24.02 5.65
N LEU A 474 19.80 -22.86 5.00
CA LEU A 474 21.09 -22.25 4.64
C LEU A 474 21.89 -21.83 5.88
N ALA A 475 21.24 -21.16 6.83
CA ALA A 475 21.87 -20.73 8.08
C ALA A 475 22.43 -21.91 8.89
N ARG A 476 21.66 -23.01 9.01
CA ARG A 476 22.12 -24.23 9.69
C ARG A 476 23.28 -24.92 8.97
N ALA A 477 23.39 -24.77 7.65
CA ALA A 477 24.47 -25.37 6.85
C ALA A 477 25.79 -24.58 6.94
N ALA A 478 25.74 -23.31 7.35
CA ALA A 478 26.91 -22.44 7.51
C ALA A 478 26.97 -21.85 8.93
N PRO A 479 27.19 -22.69 9.96
CA PRO A 479 27.26 -22.22 11.33
C PRO A 479 28.46 -21.28 11.51
N GLY A 480 28.23 -20.11 12.09
CA GLY A 480 29.29 -19.12 12.32
C GLY A 480 28.80 -17.67 12.36
N LYS A 481 27.61 -17.41 11.81
CA LYS A 481 26.91 -16.13 11.90
C LYS A 481 25.53 -16.32 12.50
N GLU A 482 25.02 -15.28 13.15
CA GLU A 482 23.63 -15.29 13.59
C GLU A 482 22.67 -15.19 12.41
N PHE A 483 21.52 -15.86 12.53
CA PHE A 483 20.43 -15.77 11.57
C PHE A 483 19.32 -14.89 12.13
N TRP A 484 18.93 -13.87 11.39
CA TRP A 484 17.88 -12.94 11.77
C TRP A 484 16.69 -13.00 10.80
N ILE A 485 15.49 -12.74 11.33
CA ILE A 485 14.42 -12.15 10.51
C ILE A 485 14.56 -10.65 10.74
N SER A 486 15.37 -10.03 9.89
CA SER A 486 15.91 -8.68 10.06
C SER A 486 14.89 -7.57 9.84
N GLU A 487 13.78 -7.91 9.20
CA GLU A 487 12.61 -7.07 9.04
C GLU A 487 11.39 -7.95 8.76
N PHE A 488 10.29 -7.74 9.48
CA PHE A 488 9.02 -8.36 9.11
C PHE A 488 7.84 -7.47 9.49
N GLY A 489 6.81 -7.50 8.66
CA GLY A 489 5.60 -6.71 8.88
C GLY A 489 4.46 -7.20 8.00
N MET A 490 3.23 -6.81 8.36
CA MET A 490 2.08 -7.08 7.49
C MET A 490 1.12 -5.89 7.45
N GLU A 491 0.70 -5.55 6.24
CA GLU A 491 -0.09 -4.37 5.93
C GLU A 491 -1.56 -4.57 6.35
N THR A 492 -1.97 -3.89 7.42
CA THR A 492 -3.34 -3.99 7.95
C THR A 492 -4.40 -3.50 6.95
N VAL A 493 -4.05 -2.63 6.01
CA VAL A 493 -4.95 -2.19 4.93
C VAL A 493 -5.34 -3.35 4.02
N GLN A 494 -4.38 -4.20 3.68
CA GLN A 494 -4.59 -5.29 2.74
C GLN A 494 -5.10 -6.56 3.41
N PHE A 495 -4.75 -6.79 4.68
CA PHE A 495 -4.95 -8.08 5.34
C PHE A 495 -5.83 -8.02 6.59
N GLY A 496 -5.98 -6.86 7.21
CA GLY A 496 -6.69 -6.68 8.49
C GLY A 496 -5.79 -6.83 9.72
N GLU A 497 -6.25 -6.25 10.83
CA GLU A 497 -5.49 -6.24 12.09
C GLU A 497 -5.41 -7.62 12.75
N GLU A 498 -6.47 -8.44 12.62
CA GLU A 498 -6.47 -9.82 13.14
C GLU A 498 -5.42 -10.67 12.43
N ALA A 499 -5.37 -10.59 11.09
CA ALA A 499 -4.39 -11.31 10.31
C ALA A 499 -2.96 -10.85 10.68
N GLN A 500 -2.74 -9.54 10.90
CA GLN A 500 -1.45 -8.99 11.35
C GLN A 500 -1.02 -9.61 12.67
N ALA A 501 -1.94 -9.70 13.64
CA ALA A 501 -1.67 -10.31 14.93
C ALA A 501 -1.32 -11.80 14.83
N ARG A 502 -2.06 -12.57 14.02
CA ARG A 502 -1.79 -14.00 13.77
C ARG A 502 -0.44 -14.22 13.08
N PHE A 503 -0.10 -13.37 12.11
CA PHE A 503 1.18 -13.40 11.42
C PHE A 503 2.34 -13.15 12.39
N ILE A 504 2.30 -12.07 13.16
CA ILE A 504 3.33 -11.75 14.17
C ILE A 504 3.48 -12.89 15.18
N ALA A 505 2.36 -13.40 15.71
CA ALA A 505 2.37 -14.52 16.65
C ALA A 505 3.04 -15.78 16.04
N SER A 506 2.77 -16.05 14.76
CA SER A 506 3.35 -17.19 14.05
C SER A 506 4.84 -17.04 13.78
N ILE A 507 5.31 -15.81 13.51
CA ILE A 507 6.75 -15.52 13.36
C ILE A 507 7.48 -15.77 14.67
N VAL A 508 7.00 -15.21 15.79
CA VAL A 508 7.64 -15.39 17.10
C VAL A 508 7.55 -16.85 17.56
N SER A 509 6.41 -17.50 17.34
CA SER A 509 6.25 -18.94 17.61
C SER A 509 7.27 -19.76 16.83
N GLY A 510 7.36 -19.57 15.51
CA GLY A 510 8.32 -20.30 14.67
C GLY A 510 9.78 -20.01 15.04
N ALA A 511 10.13 -18.77 15.38
CA ALA A 511 11.48 -18.42 15.82
C ALA A 511 11.91 -19.15 17.10
N THR A 512 10.96 -19.45 18.00
CA THR A 512 11.26 -20.12 19.28
C THR A 512 11.16 -21.64 19.23
N ILE A 513 10.36 -22.21 18.33
CA ILE A 513 10.10 -23.66 18.31
C ILE A 513 10.64 -24.39 17.06
N ARG A 514 10.97 -23.66 15.99
CA ARG A 514 11.21 -24.25 14.66
C ARG A 514 12.50 -23.77 14.00
N TRP A 515 12.71 -22.47 13.90
CA TRP A 515 13.83 -21.87 13.19
C TRP A 515 14.98 -21.55 14.15
N SER A 516 16.21 -21.56 13.66
CA SER A 516 17.40 -21.15 14.43
C SER A 516 17.64 -19.65 14.32
N VAL A 517 16.60 -18.85 14.62
CA VAL A 517 16.64 -17.39 14.55
C VAL A 517 17.18 -16.85 15.87
N SER A 518 18.13 -15.92 15.81
CA SER A 518 18.73 -15.26 16.98
C SER A 518 18.18 -13.85 17.22
N GLY A 519 17.55 -13.25 16.21
CA GLY A 519 16.93 -11.94 16.34
C GLY A 519 15.76 -11.71 15.40
N LEU A 520 14.80 -10.92 15.88
CA LEU A 520 13.58 -10.51 15.19
C LEU A 520 13.48 -8.98 15.21
N CYS A 521 13.26 -8.35 14.06
CA CYS A 521 12.97 -6.91 14.02
C CYS A 521 11.64 -6.65 13.32
N LEU A 522 10.70 -6.07 14.05
CA LEU A 522 9.37 -5.76 13.53
C LEU A 522 9.35 -4.40 12.81
N TRP A 523 8.83 -4.38 11.59
CA TRP A 523 8.50 -3.17 10.83
C TRP A 523 6.98 -2.95 10.80
N ALA A 524 6.44 -1.95 11.48
CA ALA A 524 7.11 -0.96 12.33
C ALA A 524 6.29 -0.70 13.61
N LEU A 525 6.83 0.07 14.56
CA LEU A 525 6.12 0.37 15.80
C LEU A 525 4.82 1.14 15.54
N GLU A 526 4.90 2.18 14.70
CA GLU A 526 3.78 3.05 14.38
C GLU A 526 3.47 3.08 12.87
N ASP A 527 2.19 3.26 12.53
CA ASP A 527 1.77 3.53 11.15
C ASP A 527 2.40 4.81 10.63
N GLY A 528 2.75 4.80 9.34
CA GLY A 528 3.43 5.94 8.71
C GLY A 528 4.92 6.08 9.06
N THR A 529 5.51 5.11 9.75
CA THR A 529 6.98 4.99 9.89
C THR A 529 7.63 5.00 8.51
N GLY A 530 8.69 5.80 8.37
CA GLY A 530 9.52 5.82 7.17
C GLY A 530 8.91 6.49 5.94
N LEU A 531 7.89 7.34 6.08
CA LEU A 531 7.27 7.98 4.92
C LEU A 531 7.75 9.43 4.75
N GLY A 532 8.92 9.57 4.14
CA GLY A 532 9.19 10.64 3.17
C GLY A 532 8.24 10.59 1.94
N MET A 533 7.39 9.56 1.84
CA MET A 533 6.32 9.49 0.85
C MET A 533 5.08 10.27 1.31
N SER A 534 4.68 11.23 0.48
CA SER A 534 3.30 11.65 0.21
C SER A 534 2.29 11.32 1.34
N PRO A 535 1.76 12.30 2.12
CA PRO A 535 0.78 12.11 3.21
C PRO A 535 -0.56 11.44 2.80
N TYR A 536 -0.63 10.96 1.57
CA TYR A 536 -1.76 10.39 0.88
C TYR A 536 -1.79 8.85 0.93
N LEU A 537 -0.67 8.20 1.27
CA LEU A 537 -0.55 6.74 1.42
C LEU A 537 0.08 6.42 2.78
N LEU A 538 -0.73 6.46 3.85
CA LEU A 538 -0.30 5.97 5.16
C LEU A 538 -0.05 4.46 5.05
N SER A 539 1.19 4.04 5.28
CA SER A 539 1.54 2.63 5.49
C SER A 539 0.84 2.15 6.76
N GLY A 540 0.06 1.08 6.64
CA GLY A 540 -0.61 0.41 7.76
C GLY A 540 0.18 -0.78 8.29
N LEU A 541 1.50 -0.81 8.06
CA LEU A 541 2.44 -1.80 8.59
C LEU A 541 2.66 -1.68 10.11
N GLY A 542 2.35 -0.52 10.70
CA GLY A 542 2.52 -0.28 12.12
C GLY A 542 1.68 -1.21 12.99
N ILE A 543 2.17 -1.55 14.18
CA ILE A 543 1.38 -2.22 15.23
C ILE A 543 0.65 -1.24 16.16
N VAL A 544 0.91 0.06 16.01
CA VAL A 544 0.18 1.17 16.63
C VAL A 544 -0.27 2.12 15.51
N THR A 545 -1.51 2.60 15.59
CA THR A 545 -1.97 3.60 14.60
C THR A 545 -1.25 4.92 14.78
N TYR A 546 -1.25 5.76 13.74
CA TYR A 546 -0.72 7.13 13.81
C TYR A 546 -1.31 7.94 14.99
N ALA A 547 -2.60 7.67 15.32
CA ALA A 547 -3.31 8.31 16.43
C ALA A 547 -3.00 7.71 17.82
N GLY A 548 -2.14 6.71 17.93
CA GLY A 548 -1.76 6.09 19.21
C GLY A 548 -2.67 4.97 19.69
N ARG A 549 -3.57 4.47 18.85
CA ARG A 549 -4.33 3.27 19.18
C ARG A 549 -3.46 2.03 18.98
N LEU A 550 -3.35 1.20 20.00
CA LEU A 550 -2.71 -0.10 19.90
C LEU A 550 -3.56 -1.04 19.04
N LYS A 551 -2.94 -1.70 18.06
CA LYS A 551 -3.60 -2.74 17.27
C LYS A 551 -3.49 -4.10 17.97
N PRO A 552 -4.35 -5.08 17.64
CA PRO A 552 -4.16 -6.48 18.03
C PRO A 552 -2.74 -7.02 17.79
N GLY A 553 -2.05 -6.56 16.74
CA GLY A 553 -0.65 -6.92 16.48
C GLY A 553 0.31 -6.51 17.61
N PHE A 554 0.10 -5.35 18.24
CA PHE A 554 0.89 -4.91 19.39
C PHE A 554 0.71 -5.83 20.59
N LEU A 555 -0.55 -6.17 20.91
CA LEU A 555 -0.86 -7.04 22.04
C LEU A 555 -0.36 -8.48 21.82
N ALA A 556 -0.39 -8.95 20.57
CA ALA A 556 0.18 -10.24 20.19
C ALA A 556 1.70 -10.25 20.39
N TYR A 557 2.41 -9.21 19.97
CA TYR A 557 3.85 -9.09 20.15
C TYR A 557 4.24 -8.96 21.63
N GLU A 558 3.55 -8.07 22.38
CA GLU A 558 3.71 -7.88 23.83
C GLU A 558 3.56 -9.21 24.60
N SER A 559 2.50 -9.96 24.28
CA SER A 559 2.23 -11.25 24.94
C SER A 559 3.27 -12.30 24.58
N ALA A 560 3.67 -12.37 23.31
CA ALA A 560 4.68 -13.32 22.86
C ALA A 560 6.04 -13.06 23.52
N ILE A 561 6.52 -11.80 23.52
CA ILE A 561 7.78 -11.42 24.19
C ILE A 561 7.74 -11.78 25.67
N ALA A 562 6.64 -11.50 26.37
CA ALA A 562 6.53 -11.80 27.80
C ALA A 562 6.60 -13.31 28.11
N VAL A 563 6.04 -14.17 27.25
CA VAL A 563 6.14 -15.63 27.40
C VAL A 563 7.56 -16.10 27.09
N VAL A 564 8.17 -15.63 25.99
CA VAL A 564 9.50 -16.08 25.54
C VAL A 564 10.61 -15.65 26.50
N SER A 565 10.52 -14.42 27.03
CA SER A 565 11.48 -13.88 28.01
C SER A 565 11.25 -14.36 29.45
N ASN A 566 10.24 -15.21 29.70
CA ASN A 566 9.82 -15.66 31.03
C ASN A 566 9.52 -14.51 32.02
N ALA A 567 9.12 -13.35 31.49
CA ALA A 567 8.86 -12.17 32.28
C ALA A 567 7.45 -12.26 32.89
N THR A 568 7.35 -12.74 34.14
CA THR A 568 6.09 -12.79 34.91
C THR A 568 5.42 -11.41 34.95
N PHE A 569 4.17 -11.32 34.47
CA PHE A 569 3.34 -10.12 34.61
C PHE A 569 2.96 -9.90 36.08
N SER A 570 3.65 -9.00 36.77
CA SER A 570 3.09 -8.34 37.95
C SER A 570 2.23 -7.18 37.44
N GLY A 571 0.92 -7.43 37.32
CA GLY A 571 -0.07 -6.47 36.84
C GLY A 571 -0.33 -5.29 37.77
#